data_AF-A0A4C1W778-F1
#
_entry.id   AF-A0A4C1W778-F1
#
_cell.length_a   1.000
_cell.length_b   1.000
_cell.length_c   1.000
_cell.angle_alpha   90.00
_cell.angle_beta   90.00
_cell.angle_gamma   90.00
#
_symmetry.space_group_name_H-M   'P 1'
#
loop_
_entity.id
_entity.type
_entity.pdbx_description
1 polymer ?
#
loop_
_entity_poly.entity_id
_entity_poly.type
_entity_poly.pdbx_seq_one_letter_code
_entity_poly.pdbx_strand_id
1 'polypeptide(L)'
;MTVEGDMKYALERILNGDKRLKASFMGTRKVDPHGADLNFMQETDANWPRLMRVSPLLNWSYHQIWSYIHARKVPYCQLYDKGYTSIGSILNTRPNPALVYTDSSNRISYLPAWKLKDPSQERAGRLVNGHNQNSDRDHDHDHSLINGNSHNKEHPYQNLSDSNSFQRNCL
;
A
#
# COMPACT_ATOMS: atom_id res chain seq x y z
N MET A 1 -14.93 -5.24 16.07
CA MET A 1 -16.19 -4.75 15.47
C MET A 1 -15.91 -4.39 14.03
N THR A 2 -16.62 -5.01 13.10
CA THR A 2 -16.51 -4.73 11.66
C THR A 2 -17.80 -4.06 11.21
N VAL A 3 -17.73 -2.82 10.72
CA VAL A 3 -18.88 -2.08 10.21
C VAL A 3 -18.88 -2.13 8.68
N GLU A 4 -20.03 -2.36 8.07
CA GLU A 4 -20.24 -2.33 6.62
C GLU A 4 -20.64 -0.93 6.16
N GLY A 5 -20.25 -0.58 4.93
CA GLY A 5 -20.48 0.74 4.32
C GLY A 5 -19.18 1.50 4.05
N ASP A 6 -19.33 2.71 3.48
CA ASP A 6 -18.19 3.62 3.34
C ASP A 6 -17.68 4.12 4.70
N MET A 7 -16.48 4.68 4.70
CA MET A 7 -15.80 5.07 5.93
C MET A 7 -16.55 6.16 6.71
N LYS A 8 -17.26 7.05 6.03
CA LYS A 8 -18.04 8.12 6.63
C LYS A 8 -19.24 7.55 7.38
N TYR A 9 -20.00 6.67 6.74
CA TYR A 9 -21.14 5.98 7.35
C TYR A 9 -20.70 5.09 8.52
N ALA A 10 -19.59 4.38 8.37
CA ALA A 10 -19.03 3.56 9.43
C ALA A 10 -18.66 4.40 10.66
N LEU A 11 -18.01 5.55 10.45
CA LEU A 11 -17.68 6.47 11.52
C LEU A 11 -18.95 7.00 12.21
N GLU A 12 -19.95 7.43 11.43
CA GLU A 12 -21.21 7.93 11.97
C GLU A 12 -21.89 6.90 12.88
N ARG A 13 -21.95 5.64 12.45
CA ARG A 13 -22.50 4.55 13.26
C ARG A 13 -21.74 4.35 14.56
N ILE A 14 -20.41 4.40 14.53
CA ILE A 14 -19.56 4.23 15.72
C ILE A 14 -19.83 5.36 16.73
N LEU A 15 -19.86 6.61 16.28
CA LEU A 15 -20.11 7.77 17.14
C LEU A 15 -21.56 7.85 17.64
N ASN A 16 -22.50 7.25 16.90
CA ASN A 16 -23.88 7.09 17.36
C ASN A 16 -24.01 5.98 18.42
N GLY A 17 -23.22 4.91 18.32
CA GLY A 17 -23.21 3.82 19.29
C GLY A 17 -22.50 4.14 20.61
N ASP A 18 -21.45 4.96 20.60
CA ASP A 18 -20.78 5.40 21.83
C ASP A 18 -20.49 6.91 21.80
N LYS A 19 -21.32 7.68 22.51
CA LYS A 19 -21.21 9.13 22.59
C LYS A 19 -20.01 9.63 23.40
N ARG A 20 -19.26 8.75 24.08
CA ARG A 20 -18.02 9.11 24.81
C ARG A 20 -16.82 9.24 23.88
N LEU A 21 -16.89 8.72 22.65
CA LEU A 21 -15.84 8.88 21.65
C LEU A 21 -15.79 10.33 21.17
N LYS A 22 -14.73 11.05 21.58
CA LYS A 22 -14.52 12.48 21.24
C LYS A 22 -13.31 12.74 20.34
N ALA A 23 -12.36 11.82 20.34
CA ALA A 23 -11.14 11.95 19.56
C ALA A 23 -10.66 10.59 19.03
N SER A 24 -9.89 10.61 17.95
CA SER A 24 -9.15 9.46 17.43
C SER A 24 -7.70 9.84 17.15
N PHE A 25 -6.79 8.91 17.43
CA PHE A 25 -5.41 9.02 16.98
C PHE A 25 -5.30 8.62 15.51
N MET A 26 -4.54 9.40 14.75
CA MET A 26 -4.28 9.20 13.33
C MET A 26 -2.81 8.93 13.11
N GLY A 27 -2.50 8.00 12.21
CA GLY A 27 -1.13 7.66 11.81
C GLY A 27 -0.58 8.50 10.66
N THR A 28 -1.37 9.43 10.12
CA THR A 28 -1.00 10.23 8.95
C THR A 28 0.20 11.14 9.23
N ARG A 29 1.14 11.18 8.29
CA ARG A 29 2.30 12.09 8.26
C ARG A 29 2.11 13.15 7.19
N LYS A 30 2.82 14.28 7.28
CA LYS A 30 2.77 15.35 6.28
C LYS A 30 3.15 14.92 4.87
N VAL A 31 4.00 13.90 4.77
CA VAL A 31 4.49 13.34 3.50
C VAL A 31 3.52 12.34 2.88
N ASP A 32 2.45 11.94 3.59
CA ASP A 32 1.42 11.07 3.05
C ASP A 32 0.51 11.85 2.08
N PRO A 33 -0.17 11.17 1.14
CA PRO A 33 -1.18 11.82 0.31
C PRO A 33 -2.21 12.58 1.15
N HIS A 34 -2.49 13.83 0.78
CA HIS A 34 -3.38 14.75 1.50
C HIS A 34 -2.92 15.14 2.92
N GLY A 35 -1.66 14.85 3.28
CA GLY A 35 -1.11 15.12 4.62
C GLY A 35 -0.52 16.52 4.82
N ALA A 36 -0.20 17.24 3.74
CA ALA A 36 0.64 18.44 3.79
C ALA A 36 0.08 19.55 4.70
N ASP A 37 -1.22 19.79 4.61
CA ASP A 37 -1.92 20.89 5.29
C ASP A 37 -2.59 20.47 6.61
N LEU A 38 -2.37 19.22 7.06
CA LEU A 38 -2.95 18.75 8.30
C LEU A 38 -2.28 19.39 9.52
N ASN A 39 -3.08 19.60 10.57
CA ASN A 39 -2.61 20.02 11.89
C ASN A 39 -2.51 18.85 12.87
N PHE A 40 -1.73 19.02 13.94
CA PHE A 40 -1.59 18.01 15.00
C PHE A 40 -2.92 17.64 15.67
N MET A 41 -3.81 18.62 15.80
CA MET A 41 -5.17 18.45 16.28
C MET A 41 -6.09 19.24 15.38
N GLN A 42 -7.10 18.58 14.83
CA GLN A 42 -8.12 19.22 13.98
C GLN A 42 -9.38 18.38 13.96
N GLU A 43 -10.55 19.02 13.85
CA GLU A 43 -11.77 18.28 13.61
C GLU A 43 -11.74 17.62 12.21
N THR A 44 -12.62 16.64 12.03
CA THR A 44 -12.98 16.13 10.71
C THR A 44 -13.55 17.24 9.83
N ASP A 45 -13.48 17.07 8.51
CA ASP A 45 -14.04 18.03 7.56
C ASP A 45 -15.55 18.20 7.75
N ALA A 46 -16.11 19.33 7.30
CA ALA A 46 -17.50 19.71 7.58
C ALA A 46 -18.56 18.69 7.11
N ASN A 47 -18.25 17.90 6.08
CA ASN A 47 -19.13 16.84 5.58
C ASN A 47 -18.92 15.49 6.28
N TRP A 48 -18.12 15.39 7.34
CA TRP A 48 -17.92 14.18 8.14
C TRP A 48 -18.52 14.30 9.54
N PRO A 49 -18.86 13.16 10.20
CA PRO A 49 -19.23 13.16 11.61
C PRO A 49 -18.15 13.82 12.47
N ARG A 50 -18.54 14.79 13.31
CA ARG A 50 -17.60 15.57 14.12
C ARG A 50 -16.80 14.68 15.08
N LEU A 51 -15.50 14.67 14.88
CA LEU A 51 -14.53 14.00 15.73
C LEU A 51 -13.21 14.77 15.74
N MET A 52 -12.55 14.90 16.89
CA MET A 52 -11.19 15.43 16.96
C MET A 52 -10.19 14.40 16.42
N ARG A 53 -9.46 14.72 15.35
CA ARG A 53 -8.33 13.93 14.87
C ARG A 53 -7.06 14.44 15.55
N VAL A 54 -6.32 13.53 16.18
CA VAL A 54 -5.03 13.82 16.81
C VAL A 54 -3.94 13.04 16.07
N SER A 55 -2.93 13.71 15.54
CA SER A 55 -1.88 13.11 14.69
C SER A 55 -0.49 13.26 15.34
N PRO A 56 -0.12 12.44 16.34
CA PRO A 56 1.16 12.59 17.05
C PRO A 56 2.39 12.39 16.18
N LEU A 57 2.25 11.61 15.10
CA LEU A 57 3.33 11.26 14.19
C LEU A 57 3.43 12.20 12.99
N LEU A 58 2.65 13.29 12.96
CA LEU A 58 2.46 14.13 11.77
C LEU A 58 3.77 14.58 11.09
N ASN A 59 4.77 14.94 11.89
CA ASN A 59 6.07 15.41 11.39
C ASN A 59 7.16 14.31 11.34
N TRP A 60 6.82 13.05 11.57
CA TRP A 60 7.80 11.97 11.53
C TRP A 60 8.18 11.63 10.10
N SER A 61 9.47 11.44 9.86
CA SER A 61 9.99 10.94 8.59
C SER A 61 9.93 9.41 8.52
N TYR A 62 10.04 8.87 7.30
CA TYR A 62 10.17 7.43 7.06
C TYR A 62 11.26 6.78 7.92
N HIS A 63 12.44 7.39 7.97
CA HIS A 63 13.57 6.87 8.74
C HIS A 63 13.33 6.92 10.25
N GLN A 64 12.63 7.94 10.76
CA GLN A 64 12.27 8.03 12.17
C GLN A 64 11.29 6.92 12.58
N ILE A 65 10.33 6.60 11.72
CA ILE A 65 9.40 5.48 11.93
C ILE A 65 10.19 4.17 12.08
N TRP A 66 11.07 3.83 11.14
CA TRP A 66 11.85 2.59 11.22
C TRP A 66 12.84 2.56 12.37
N SER A 67 13.51 3.69 12.64
CA SER A 67 14.44 3.81 13.77
C SER A 67 13.72 3.52 15.10
N TYR A 68 12.51 4.06 15.27
CA TYR A 68 11.70 3.81 16.45
C TYR A 68 11.22 2.36 16.54
N ILE A 69 10.69 1.81 15.45
CA ILE A 69 10.21 0.42 15.39
C ILE A 69 11.33 -0.55 15.83
N HIS A 70 12.55 -0.39 15.29
CA HIS A 70 13.68 -1.24 15.66
C HIS A 70 14.16 -1.00 17.09
N ALA A 71 14.36 0.27 17.48
CA ALA A 71 14.85 0.60 18.82
C ALA A 71 13.91 0.13 19.94
N ARG A 72 12.60 0.11 19.67
CA ARG A 72 11.57 -0.29 20.62
C ARG A 72 11.04 -1.71 20.39
N LYS A 73 11.58 -2.44 19.40
CA LYS A 73 11.15 -3.79 19.03
C LYS A 73 9.63 -3.87 18.81
N VAL A 74 9.06 -2.84 18.18
CA VAL A 74 7.63 -2.80 17.87
C VAL A 74 7.34 -3.88 16.82
N PRO A 75 6.39 -4.80 17.05
CA PRO A 75 5.99 -5.75 16.03
C PRO A 75 5.47 -5.04 14.79
N TYR A 76 5.91 -5.46 13.60
CA TYR A 76 5.49 -4.90 12.32
C TYR A 76 5.11 -6.00 11.33
N CYS A 77 4.42 -5.63 10.25
CA CYS A 77 3.96 -6.59 9.24
C CYS A 77 5.14 -7.18 8.44
N GLN A 78 5.21 -8.51 8.32
CA GLN A 78 6.30 -9.21 7.62
C GLN A 78 6.43 -8.87 6.12
N LEU A 79 5.43 -8.21 5.52
CA LEU A 79 5.57 -7.70 4.15
C LEU A 79 6.69 -6.66 4.06
N TYR A 80 6.97 -5.91 5.12
CA TYR A 80 8.06 -4.95 5.15
C TYR A 80 9.44 -5.64 5.05
N ASP A 81 9.58 -6.87 5.52
CA ASP A 81 10.81 -7.66 5.32
C ASP A 81 11.01 -8.04 3.85
N LYS A 82 9.92 -8.11 3.08
CA LYS A 82 9.87 -8.51 1.66
C LYS A 82 9.93 -7.32 0.70
N GLY A 83 10.40 -6.17 1.16
CA GLY A 83 10.60 -4.96 0.35
C GLY A 83 9.34 -4.14 0.06
N TYR A 84 8.20 -4.44 0.68
CA TYR A 84 7.06 -3.53 0.67
C TYR A 84 7.39 -2.31 1.53
N THR A 85 7.11 -1.11 1.06
CA THR A 85 7.42 0.14 1.79
C THR A 85 6.18 0.98 2.09
N SER A 86 5.06 0.70 1.41
CA SER A 86 3.74 1.23 1.69
C SER A 86 2.68 0.17 1.32
N ILE A 87 1.80 -0.19 2.25
CA ILE A 87 0.82 -1.30 2.11
C ILE A 87 -0.59 -0.77 1.90
N GLY A 88 -1.34 -1.30 0.94
CA GLY A 88 -2.76 -0.96 0.73
C GLY A 88 -3.49 -2.15 0.12
N SER A 89 -4.19 -1.98 -1.00
CA SER A 89 -4.93 -3.10 -1.60
C SER A 89 -4.01 -4.16 -2.19
N ILE A 90 -4.47 -5.43 -2.20
CA ILE A 90 -3.75 -6.53 -2.87
C ILE A 90 -3.56 -6.28 -4.37
N LEU A 91 -4.47 -5.51 -4.98
CA LEU A 91 -4.48 -5.29 -6.42
C LEU A 91 -3.43 -4.25 -6.87
N ASN A 92 -3.09 -3.29 -6.00
CA ASN A 92 -2.25 -2.14 -6.37
C ASN A 92 -0.95 -2.00 -5.57
N THR A 93 -0.62 -3.00 -4.75
CA THR A 93 0.58 -2.98 -3.91
C THR A 93 1.58 -4.01 -4.40
N ARG A 94 2.81 -3.57 -4.67
CA ARG A 94 3.96 -4.40 -5.03
C ARG A 94 5.18 -4.03 -4.15
N PRO A 95 6.22 -4.89 -4.07
CA PRO A 95 7.50 -4.52 -3.47
C PRO A 95 8.07 -3.26 -4.15
N ASN A 96 8.84 -2.48 -3.40
CA ASN A 96 9.40 -1.23 -3.91
C ASN A 96 10.52 -1.52 -4.92
N PRO A 97 10.45 -1.00 -6.15
CA PRO A 97 11.48 -1.22 -7.16
C PRO A 97 12.85 -0.68 -6.74
N ALA A 98 12.91 0.37 -5.90
CA ALA A 98 14.17 0.90 -5.38
C ALA A 98 14.91 -0.04 -4.41
N LEU A 99 14.27 -1.14 -4.00
CA LEU A 99 14.84 -2.15 -3.10
C LEU A 99 15.25 -3.45 -3.82
N VAL A 100 15.14 -3.49 -5.15
CA VAL A 100 15.46 -4.68 -5.93
C VAL A 100 16.96 -4.98 -5.91
N TYR A 101 17.32 -6.26 -5.85
CA TYR A 101 18.69 -6.75 -6.04
C TYR A 101 18.69 -8.16 -6.62
N THR A 102 19.84 -8.60 -7.14
CA THR A 102 20.05 -9.98 -7.61
C THR A 102 20.77 -10.78 -6.53
N ASP A 103 20.20 -11.91 -6.13
CA ASP A 103 20.82 -12.80 -5.13
C ASP A 103 21.98 -13.62 -5.73
N SER A 104 22.68 -14.38 -4.88
CA SER A 104 23.79 -15.26 -5.29
C SER A 104 23.39 -16.37 -6.25
N SER A 105 22.09 -16.63 -6.40
CA SER A 105 21.53 -17.62 -7.33
C SER A 105 20.96 -16.97 -8.60
N ASN A 106 21.33 -15.71 -8.88
CA ASN A 106 20.85 -14.92 -10.01
C ASN A 106 19.33 -14.70 -10.03
N ARG A 107 18.66 -14.73 -8.88
CA ARG A 107 17.21 -14.45 -8.77
C ARG A 107 16.98 -13.02 -8.31
N ILE A 108 15.90 -12.43 -8.82
CA ILE A 108 15.43 -11.12 -8.37
C ILE A 108 14.87 -11.25 -6.95
N SER A 109 15.37 -10.43 -6.03
CA SER A 109 14.96 -10.36 -4.63
C SER A 109 14.86 -8.90 -4.17
N TYR A 110 14.38 -8.67 -2.95
CA TYR A 110 14.15 -7.33 -2.41
C TYR A 110 14.77 -7.17 -1.03
N LEU A 111 15.43 -6.04 -0.82
CA LEU A 111 15.88 -5.60 0.50
C LEU A 111 14.66 -5.25 1.37
N PRO A 112 14.77 -5.35 2.69
CA PRO A 112 13.69 -4.97 3.59
C PRO A 112 13.43 -3.46 3.58
N ALA A 113 12.23 -3.05 3.97
CA ALA A 113 11.71 -1.69 3.86
C ALA A 113 12.64 -0.61 4.43
N TRP A 114 13.18 -0.84 5.63
CA TRP A 114 14.08 0.10 6.32
C TRP A 114 15.43 0.33 5.61
N LYS A 115 15.72 -0.40 4.51
CA LYS A 115 16.87 -0.14 3.64
C LYS A 115 16.59 0.89 2.54
N LEU A 116 15.35 1.38 2.41
CA LEU A 116 15.00 2.41 1.43
C LEU A 116 15.73 3.71 1.79
N LYS A 117 16.63 4.15 0.90
CA LYS A 117 17.47 5.33 1.13
C LYS A 117 16.76 6.64 0.87
N ASP A 118 15.91 6.68 -0.16
CA ASP A 118 15.15 7.85 -0.56
C ASP A 118 13.69 7.71 -0.10
N PRO A 119 13.26 8.43 0.96
CA PRO A 119 11.88 8.39 1.45
C PRO A 119 10.84 8.85 0.45
N SER A 120 11.21 9.66 -0.55
CA SER A 120 10.25 10.11 -1.57
C SER A 120 9.71 8.92 -2.39
N GLN A 121 10.48 7.82 -2.45
CA GLN A 121 10.11 6.58 -3.12
C GLN A 121 9.26 5.65 -2.24
N GLU A 122 8.84 6.05 -1.04
CA GLU A 122 8.07 5.18 -0.12
C GLU A 122 6.84 4.55 -0.80
N ARG A 123 6.22 5.26 -1.75
CA ARG A 123 5.03 4.81 -2.46
C ARG A 123 5.31 4.31 -3.89
N ALA A 124 6.56 4.11 -4.29
CA ALA A 124 6.93 3.68 -5.65
C ALA A 124 6.38 2.28 -6.01
N GLY A 125 6.06 1.44 -5.01
CA GLY A 125 5.38 0.15 -5.21
C GLY A 125 3.86 0.26 -5.44
N ARG A 126 3.30 1.47 -5.58
CA ARG A 126 1.88 1.70 -5.85
C ARG A 126 1.61 1.79 -7.35
N LEU A 127 0.79 0.89 -7.86
CA LEU A 127 0.33 0.97 -9.25
C LEU A 127 -0.75 2.06 -9.35
N VAL A 128 -0.57 3.01 -10.28
CA VAL A 128 -1.63 3.91 -10.73
C VAL A 128 -2.54 3.12 -11.69
N ASN A 129 -3.86 3.27 -11.56
CA ASN A 129 -4.88 2.43 -12.22
C ASN A 129 -4.57 2.08 -13.70
N GLY A 130 -4.29 0.80 -13.94
CA GLY A 130 -4.80 0.04 -15.08
C GLY A 130 -4.55 0.54 -16.51
N HIS A 131 -3.41 1.16 -16.82
CA HIS A 131 -2.98 1.22 -18.22
C HIS A 131 -2.09 0.02 -18.52
N ASN A 132 -2.68 -0.90 -19.29
CA ASN A 132 -1.98 -1.96 -19.99
C ASN A 132 -0.85 -1.30 -20.80
N GLN A 133 0.41 -1.47 -20.39
CA GLN A 133 1.54 -1.16 -21.27
C GLN A 133 1.62 -2.29 -22.29
N ASN A 134 0.72 -2.24 -23.27
CA ASN A 134 0.74 -2.98 -24.52
C ASN A 134 0.02 -2.13 -25.57
N SER A 135 0.63 -1.01 -25.93
CA SER A 135 0.38 -0.30 -27.18
C SER A 135 1.66 0.43 -27.51
N ASP A 136 2.47 -0.21 -28.36
CA ASP A 136 3.32 0.44 -29.37
C ASP A 136 4.23 -0.63 -29.97
N ARG A 137 3.73 -1.28 -31.01
CA ARG A 137 4.50 -1.82 -32.13
C ARG A 137 3.57 -2.25 -33.26
N ASP A 138 2.87 -1.29 -33.84
CA ASP A 138 2.45 -1.39 -35.24
C ASP A 138 3.61 -0.86 -36.09
N HIS A 139 4.38 -1.79 -36.67
CA HIS A 139 5.16 -1.54 -37.87
C HIS A 139 4.83 -2.66 -38.85
N ASP A 140 4.11 -2.25 -39.89
CA ASP A 140 3.96 -3.01 -41.13
C ASP A 140 5.33 -3.48 -41.64
N HIS A 141 5.48 -4.79 -41.84
CA HIS A 141 6.19 -5.31 -43.02
C HIS A 141 5.75 -6.74 -43.33
N ASP A 142 5.29 -6.87 -44.57
CA ASP A 142 4.93 -8.07 -45.32
C ASP A 142 6.17 -8.94 -45.63
N HIS A 143 6.09 -10.25 -45.35
CA HIS A 143 6.33 -11.32 -46.33
C HIS A 143 6.20 -12.72 -45.71
N SER A 144 5.47 -13.57 -46.45
CA SER A 144 5.27 -15.03 -46.36
C SER A 144 6.47 -15.90 -45.94
N LEU A 145 6.22 -16.98 -45.16
CA LEU A 145 6.40 -18.42 -45.52
C LEU A 145 6.32 -19.39 -44.29
N ILE A 146 5.33 -20.30 -44.35
CA ILE A 146 5.31 -21.76 -44.07
C ILE A 146 5.78 -22.38 -42.72
N ASN A 147 4.86 -23.20 -42.18
CA ASN A 147 4.94 -24.39 -41.29
C ASN A 147 5.27 -24.29 -39.79
N GLY A 148 4.31 -24.75 -38.98
CA GLY A 148 4.49 -25.99 -38.24
C GLY A 148 4.58 -25.91 -36.71
N ASN A 149 3.68 -26.67 -36.07
CA ASN A 149 3.69 -27.17 -34.69
C ASN A 149 3.29 -26.24 -33.52
N SER A 150 2.01 -26.41 -33.20
CA SER A 150 1.39 -26.34 -31.87
C SER A 150 2.25 -26.98 -30.78
N HIS A 151 2.56 -26.22 -29.72
CA HIS A 151 2.84 -26.72 -28.37
C HIS A 151 2.36 -25.68 -27.35
N ASN A 152 1.14 -25.89 -26.84
CA ASN A 152 0.65 -25.25 -25.62
C ASN A 152 1.58 -25.61 -24.45
N LYS A 153 2.11 -24.60 -23.76
CA LYS A 153 2.58 -24.74 -22.37
C LYS A 153 1.75 -23.82 -21.49
N GLU A 154 0.88 -24.45 -20.73
CA GLU A 154 0.02 -23.86 -19.72
C GLU A 154 0.86 -23.26 -18.58
N HIS A 155 0.53 -22.03 -18.18
CA HIS A 155 1.05 -21.39 -16.96
C HIS A 155 0.28 -21.91 -15.74
N PRO A 156 0.94 -22.42 -14.68
CA PRO A 156 0.24 -22.99 -13.54
C PRO A 156 0.16 -21.97 -12.39
N TYR A 157 -0.86 -21.11 -12.38
CA TYR A 157 -1.29 -20.45 -11.14
C TYR A 157 -2.81 -20.22 -11.17
N GLN A 158 -3.55 -21.31 -11.02
CA GLN A 158 -4.91 -21.27 -10.46
C GLN A 158 -4.93 -22.14 -9.20
N ASN A 159 -5.76 -21.70 -8.25
CA ASN A 159 -6.12 -22.32 -6.96
C ASN A 159 -5.24 -21.98 -5.75
N LEU A 160 -5.59 -20.87 -5.12
CA LEU A 160 -5.64 -20.74 -3.67
C LEU A 160 -6.95 -20.02 -3.32
N SER A 161 -8.05 -20.78 -3.35
CA SER A 161 -9.22 -20.47 -2.54
C SER A 161 -8.88 -20.72 -1.06
N ASP A 162 -9.55 -19.97 -0.19
CA ASP A 162 -9.57 -20.12 1.26
C ASP A 162 -8.43 -19.45 2.05
N SER A 163 -8.62 -18.17 2.33
CA SER A 163 -8.60 -17.64 3.71
C SER A 163 -9.11 -16.20 3.74
N ASN A 164 -10.40 -16.09 4.05
CA ASN A 164 -11.03 -14.87 4.54
C ASN A 164 -10.30 -14.35 5.79
N SER A 165 -10.27 -13.02 5.94
CA SER A 165 -9.69 -12.22 7.04
C SER A 165 -8.40 -11.49 6.66
N PHE A 166 -8.31 -10.21 7.03
CA PHE A 166 -7.16 -9.31 6.87
C PHE A 166 -7.08 -8.45 5.60
N GLN A 167 -8.18 -7.84 5.18
CA GLN A 167 -8.11 -6.51 4.55
C GLN A 167 -9.28 -5.62 4.98
N ARG A 168 -9.04 -4.75 5.97
CA ARG A 168 -9.89 -3.58 6.21
C ARG A 168 -9.03 -2.37 6.59
N ASN A 169 -8.91 -1.47 5.60
CA ASN A 169 -8.96 -0.01 5.65
C ASN A 169 -8.22 0.70 6.80
N CYS A 170 -7.13 1.38 6.45
CA CYS A 170 -6.50 2.40 7.29
C CYS A 170 -7.41 3.63 7.40
N LEU A 171 -7.52 4.13 8.63
CA LEU A 171 -8.11 5.40 9.06
C LEU A 171 -7.33 6.60 8.52
#